data_AF-A0A9D4IPU0-F1
#
_entry.id   AF-A0A9D4IPU0-F1
#
_cell.length_a   1.000
_cell.length_b   1.000
_cell.length_c   1.000
_cell.angle_alpha   90.00
_cell.angle_beta   90.00
_cell.angle_gamma   90.00
#
_symmetry.space_group_name_H-M   'P 1'
#
loop_
_entity.id
_entity.type
_entity.pdbx_description
1 polymer ?
#
loop_
_entity_poly.entity_id
_entity_poly.type
_entity_poly.pdbx_seq_one_letter_code
_entity_poly.pdbx_strand_id
1 'polypeptide(L)' 'MLQDENVREPEKDISWERYDFVNIDVKGRTKRKLMLIKKKTAAKEMFSYFRSQLESFTQHQFSANWQINKLNSLKQCLLT' A
#
# COMPACT_ATOMS: atom_id res chain seq x y z
N MET A 1 -16.53 -34.49 -9.48
CA MET A 1 -15.27 -34.44 -8.70
C MET A 1 -14.65 -33.08 -8.95
N LEU A 2 -14.33 -32.37 -7.87
CA LEU A 2 -13.78 -31.01 -7.88
C LEU A 2 -12.35 -31.03 -8.42
N GLN A 3 -12.02 -30.07 -9.28
CA GLN A 3 -10.65 -29.57 -9.48
C GLN A 3 -10.72 -28.27 -10.30
N ASP A 4 -11.23 -27.21 -9.67
CA ASP A 4 -10.78 -25.85 -9.99
C ASP A 4 -9.40 -25.69 -9.34
N GLU A 5 -8.36 -26.18 -10.01
CA GLU A 5 -7.01 -25.72 -9.73
C GLU A 5 -6.95 -24.26 -10.18
N ASN A 6 -7.24 -23.35 -9.25
CA ASN A 6 -6.87 -21.95 -9.37
C ASN A 6 -5.33 -21.89 -9.39
N VAL A 7 -4.76 -22.07 -10.57
CA VAL A 7 -3.34 -21.84 -10.85
C VAL A 7 -3.11 -20.34 -10.61
N ARG A 8 -2.82 -19.98 -9.37
CA ARG A 8 -2.33 -18.65 -9.02
C ARG A 8 -0.97 -18.51 -9.66
N GLU A 9 -0.92 -17.80 -10.79
CA GLU A 9 0.31 -17.26 -11.33
C GLU A 9 1.13 -16.65 -10.17
N PRO A 10 2.45 -16.93 -10.09
CA PRO A 10 3.27 -16.39 -9.03
C PRO A 10 3.16 -14.86 -9.07
N GLU A 11 2.68 -14.26 -7.97
CA GLU A 11 2.50 -12.81 -7.88
C GLU A 11 3.82 -12.13 -8.26
N LYS A 12 3.83 -11.42 -9.40
CA LYS A 12 5.01 -10.76 -9.90
C LYS A 12 5.41 -9.67 -8.92
N ASP A 13 6.65 -9.72 -8.46
CA ASP A 13 7.22 -8.65 -7.66
C ASP A 13 7.20 -7.31 -8.42
N ILE A 14 6.73 -6.28 -7.72
CA ILE A 14 6.72 -4.90 -8.20
C ILE A 14 7.83 -4.10 -7.51
N SER A 15 8.46 -3.19 -8.26
CA SER A 15 9.40 -2.22 -7.70
C SER A 15 8.65 -0.97 -7.28
N TRP A 16 8.79 -0.56 -6.03
CA TRP A 16 8.13 0.61 -5.47
C TRP A 16 9.00 1.28 -4.41
N GLU A 17 8.61 2.46 -3.94
CA GLU A 17 9.39 3.25 -2.99
C GLU A 17 8.58 3.55 -1.73
N ARG A 18 9.26 3.56 -0.57
CA ARG A 18 8.66 3.95 0.71
C ARG A 18 9.67 4.67 1.59
N TYR A 19 9.19 5.53 2.48
CA TYR A 19 10.03 6.08 3.55
C TYR A 19 10.24 5.03 4.63
N ASP A 20 11.50 4.80 5.00
CA ASP A 20 11.85 3.89 6.07
C ASP A 20 13.05 4.43 6.86
N PHE A 21 13.17 4.01 8.11
CA PHE A 21 14.31 4.38 8.92
C PHE A 21 15.47 3.43 8.63
N VAL A 22 16.53 3.97 8.05
CA VAL A 22 17.77 3.23 7.78
C VAL A 22 18.87 3.67 8.73
N ASN A 23 19.71 2.72 9.12
CA ASN A 23 20.94 2.99 9.84
C ASN A 23 22.03 3.32 8.84
N ILE A 24 22.57 4.53 8.92
CA ILE A 24 23.69 4.98 8.09
C ILE A 24 24.91 5.20 8.98
N ASP A 25 26.07 4.72 8.54
CA ASP A 25 27.33 4.99 9.22
C ASP A 25 27.91 6.31 8.75
N VAL A 26 28.12 7.23 9.69
CA VAL A 26 28.75 8.52 9.44
C VAL A 26 29.96 8.64 10.35
N LYS A 27 31.16 8.55 9.78
CA LYS A 27 32.44 8.68 10.50
C LYS A 27 32.53 7.74 11.71
N GLY A 28 32.15 6.47 11.54
CA GLY A 28 32.21 5.45 12.60
C GLY A 28 31.09 5.53 13.66
N ARG A 29 30.07 6.38 13.46
CA ARG A 29 28.85 6.39 14.28
C ARG A 29 27.62 6.07 13.44
N THR A 30 26.87 5.07 13.85
CA THR A 30 25.59 4.72 13.22
C THR A 30 24.52 5.74 13.61
N LYS A 31 23.86 6.33 12.60
CA LYS A 31 22.72 7.24 12.77
C LYS A 31 21.49 6.66 12.09
N ARG A 32 20.35 6.70 12.79
CA ARG A 32 19.05 6.33 12.23
C ARG A 32 18.48 7.53 11.47
N LYS A 33 18.20 7.37 10.18
CA LYS A 33 17.65 8.43 9.32
C LYS A 33 16.45 7.92 8.52
N LEU A 34 15.40 8.73 8.45
CA LEU A 34 14.27 8.47 7.55
C LEU A 34 14.70 8.77 6.11
N MET A 35 14.61 7.78 5.23
CA MET A 35 15.01 7.91 3.82
C MET A 35 14.01 7.21 2.92
N LEU A 36 13.88 7.71 1.69
CA LEU A 36 13.13 7.02 0.64
C LEU A 36 13.97 5.84 0.14
N ILE A 37 13.42 4.63 0.22
CA ILE A 37 14.09 3.40 -0.18
C ILE A 37 13.27 2.67 -1.24
N LYS A 38 13.98 1.98 -2.15
CA LYS A 38 13.38 1.08 -3.12
C LYS A 38 13.10 -0.28 -2.48
N LYS A 39 11.92 -0.83 -2.75
CA LYS A 39 11.46 -2.15 -2.34
C LYS A 39 11.04 -2.93 -3.58
N LYS A 40 11.23 -4.24 -3.53
CA LYS A 40 10.74 -5.19 -4.51
C LYS A 40 9.97 -6.27 -3.75
N THR A 41 8.66 -6.27 -3.88
CA THR A 41 7.74 -7.14 -3.13
C THR A 41 6.54 -7.49 -3.98
N ALA A 42 5.72 -8.44 -3.53
CA ALA A 42 4.39 -8.66 -4.08
C ALA A 42 3.53 -7.39 -3.99
N ALA A 43 2.59 -7.22 -4.93
CA ALA A 43 1.70 -6.07 -4.98
C ALA A 43 0.84 -5.95 -3.72
N LYS A 44 0.42 -7.09 -3.15
CA LYS A 44 -0.34 -7.16 -1.90
C LYS A 44 0.36 -6.43 -0.76
N GLU A 45 1.68 -6.61 -0.61
CA GLU A 45 2.44 -5.97 0.47
C GLU A 45 2.53 -4.45 0.32
N MET A 46 2.71 -3.95 -0.91
CA MET A 46 2.69 -2.52 -1.19
C MET A 46 1.33 -1.91 -0.81
N PHE A 47 0.23 -2.53 -1.22
CA PHE A 47 -1.11 -2.05 -0.90
C PHE A 47 -1.39 -2.11 0.60
N SER A 48 -0.97 -3.17 1.29
CA SER A 48 -1.07 -3.27 2.74
C SER A 48 -0.30 -2.14 3.45
N TYR A 49 0.90 -1.81 2.97
CA TYR A 49 1.66 -0.68 3.50
C TYR A 49 0.91 0.65 3.31
N PHE A 50 0.45 0.97 2.10
CA PHE A 50 -0.28 2.22 1.86
C PHE A 50 -1.56 2.32 2.69
N ARG A 51 -2.29 1.22 2.86
CA ARG A 51 -3.46 1.17 3.74
C ARG A 51 -3.10 1.53 5.18
N SER A 52 -2.02 0.96 5.73
CA SER A 52 -1.56 1.28 7.08
C SER A 52 -1.19 2.76 7.25
N GLN A 53 -0.63 3.38 6.20
CA GLN A 53 -0.34 4.81 6.21
C GLN A 53 -1.63 5.61 6.27
N LEU A 54 -2.63 5.28 5.45
CA LEU A 54 -3.93 5.96 5.49
C LEU A 54 -4.57 5.88 6.88
N GLU A 55 -4.50 4.74 7.56
CA GLU A 55 -5.00 4.59 8.94
C GLU A 55 -4.29 5.50 9.95
N SER A 56 -3.01 5.81 9.72
CA SER A 56 -2.26 6.76 10.56
C SER A 56 -2.55 8.24 10.23
N PHE A 57 -3.02 8.54 9.02
CA PHE A 57 -3.34 9.88 8.56
C PHE A 57 -4.85 10.11 8.52
N THR A 58 -5.41 10.45 9.68
CA THR A 58 -6.87 10.62 9.89
C THR A 58 -7.56 11.51 8.87
N GLN A 59 -6.92 12.60 8.42
CA GLN A 59 -7.46 13.46 7.35
C GLN A 59 -7.52 12.75 5.99
N HIS A 60 -6.47 12.04 5.60
CA HIS A 60 -6.44 11.31 4.33
C HIS A 60 -7.43 10.13 4.34
N GLN A 61 -7.54 9.41 5.46
CA GLN A 61 -8.54 8.36 5.64
C GLN A 61 -9.96 8.89 5.48
N PHE A 62 -10.26 10.03 6.12
CA PHE A 62 -11.56 10.67 6.02
C PHE A 62 -11.88 11.06 4.57
N SER A 63 -10.95 11.71 3.86
CA SER A 63 -11.14 12.07 2.46
C SER A 63 -11.34 10.85 1.56
N ALA A 64 -10.56 9.79 1.75
CA ALA A 64 -10.70 8.54 0.98
C ALA A 64 -12.06 7.87 1.22
N ASN A 65 -12.49 7.78 2.49
CA ASN A 65 -13.80 7.24 2.85
C ASN A 65 -14.95 8.06 2.25
N TRP A 66 -14.85 9.40 2.31
CA TRP A 66 -15.84 10.29 1.71
C TRP A 66 -15.94 10.08 0.20
N GLN A 67 -14.82 9.96 -0.50
CA GLN A 67 -14.79 9.71 -1.95
C GLN A 67 -15.41 8.36 -2.32
N ILE A 68 -15.09 7.29 -1.57
CA ILE A 68 -15.68 5.96 -1.76
C ILE A 68 -17.21 6.01 -1.58
N ASN A 69 -17.68 6.66 -0.51
CA ASN A 69 -19.10 6.82 -0.26
C ASN A 69 -19.79 7.58 -1.39
N LYS A 70 -19.17 8.68 -1.86
CA LYS A 70 -19.70 9.46 -2.98
C LYS A 70 -19.81 8.63 -4.25
N LEU A 71 -18.79 7.82 -4.55
CA LEU A 71 -18.80 6.92 -5.70
C LEU A 71 -19.90 5.86 -5.59
N ASN A 72 -20.09 5.26 -4.40
CA ASN A 72 -21.13 4.26 -4.19
C ASN A 72 -22.54 4.86 -4.36
N SER A 73 -22.78 6.08 -3.86
CA SER A 73 -24.04 6.78 -4.09
C SER A 73 -24.27 7.08 -5.58
N LEU A 74 -23.23 7.52 -6.30
CA LEU A 74 -23.33 7.75 -7.74
C LEU A 74 -23.64 6.47 -8.51
N LYS A 75 -23.00 5.34 -8.15
CA LYS A 75 -23.28 4.03 -8.74
C LYS A 75 -24.74 3.61 -8.52
N GLN A 76 -25.29 3.85 -7.34
CA GLN A 76 -26.70 3.56 -7.06
C GLN A 76 -27.63 4.39 -7.94
N CYS A 77 -27.35 5.69 -8.14
CA CYS A 77 -28.13 6.53 -9.05
C CYS A 77 -28.03 6.14 -10.53
N LEU A 78 -26.91 5.55 -10.96
CA LEU A 78 -26.67 5.17 -12.37
C LEU A 78 -27.23 3.79 -12.73
N LEU A 79 -27.68 3.00 -11.74
CA LEU A 79 -28.25 1.66 -11.91
C LEU A 79 -29.78 1.64 -11.72
N THR A 80 -30.40 2.80 -11.60
CA THR A 80 -31.86 3.07 -11.60
C THR A 80 -32.21 3.92 -12.81
#